data_AF-A0A4Y6PUA9-F1
#
_entry.id   AF-A0A4Y6PUA9-F1
#
_cell.length_a   1.000
_cell.length_b   1.000
_cell.length_c   1.000
_cell.angle_alpha   90.00
_cell.angle_beta   90.00
_cell.angle_gamma   90.00
#
_symmetry.space_group_name_H-M   'P 1'
#
loop_
_entity.id
_entity.type
_entity.pdbx_description
1 polymer ?
#
loop_
_entity_poly.entity_id
_entity_poly.type
_entity_poly.pdbx_seq_one_letter_code
_entity_poly.pdbx_strand_id
1 'polypeptide(L)'
;MTPQHLTACVLAATLLSPAAVSAAVNLDATEVRSFEIPEGFNLGQAQIQAQDGKTVISATTGQDADTACTVLVADDAGATSYAYQYAGGPTACAGVLPHPDGGFFVRGGEADAQQGDVYGFTARIDAEGNEVWALADQELVDAADEADGGTGSFLGEYVSPHAQMAYSAEFDKLLAFTNGQLNIGGAQPLTQAHVVDADDGRLRVSGQTFGLSGSAGVIAEAVSRTSDGYFLLYIYDAGSQGAHFFSYNGRNSIDAFKPLGEDWSTRYVRQMVYGQQGNAFLLWTPTNDPAAPTNVTVVDDEAGEVWSASFEATVDASSESIELGLPLGMWVGANHALILYNAANELVLRVADAATGDELGVAPLGGLTEHSPAAIVEGADGSLKLLAINSSGTTVHEYRLDISQGAGGGEDAGGDAGLGDAGSGSGGGGGDEGCATSSPTAPAPVSGAVLAILLTVFTIANRRRSSC
;
A
#
# COMPACT_ATOMS: atom_id res chain seq x y z
N MET A 1 55.67 36.09 -35.69
CA MET A 1 54.44 36.18 -34.88
C MET A 1 53.28 36.22 -35.86
N THR A 2 52.96 35.04 -36.38
CA THR A 2 51.82 34.16 -36.02
C THR A 2 50.53 34.58 -36.71
N PRO A 3 49.94 33.70 -37.54
CA PRO A 3 48.81 34.01 -38.42
C PRO A 3 47.46 33.75 -37.72
N GLN A 4 46.40 34.40 -38.18
CA GLN A 4 45.02 34.00 -37.87
C GLN A 4 44.35 33.54 -39.18
N HIS A 5 44.13 32.23 -39.29
CA HIS A 5 43.22 31.61 -40.25
C HIS A 5 41.93 31.20 -39.52
N LEU A 6 40.80 31.61 -40.11
CA LEU A 6 39.52 30.91 -40.28
C LEU A 6 39.09 29.84 -39.26
N THR A 7 37.87 29.99 -38.73
CA THR A 7 37.04 28.81 -38.41
C THR A 7 35.57 29.09 -38.71
N ALA A 8 34.99 28.16 -39.47
CA ALA A 8 33.64 28.15 -39.98
C ALA A 8 32.59 27.96 -38.87
N CYS A 9 31.43 28.59 -39.05
CA CYS A 9 30.20 28.22 -38.35
C CYS A 9 29.78 26.82 -38.81
N VAL A 10 29.94 25.83 -37.94
CA VAL A 10 29.21 24.56 -38.01
C VAL A 10 28.05 24.69 -37.04
N LEU A 11 26.84 24.76 -37.59
CA LEU A 11 25.59 24.62 -36.85
C LEU A 11 25.53 23.17 -36.38
N ALA A 12 25.91 22.92 -35.12
CA ALA A 12 25.67 21.64 -34.49
C ALA A 12 24.16 21.53 -34.24
N ALA A 13 23.46 20.81 -35.11
CA ALA A 13 22.15 20.27 -34.82
C ALA A 13 22.34 19.29 -33.66
N THR A 14 22.06 19.75 -32.44
CA THR A 14 21.76 18.85 -31.33
C THR A 14 20.55 18.03 -31.76
N LEU A 15 20.80 16.75 -32.02
CA LEU A 15 19.79 15.71 -32.09
C LEU A 15 19.08 15.70 -30.73
N LEU A 16 17.98 16.45 -30.64
CA LEU A 16 16.96 16.21 -29.65
C LEU A 16 16.43 14.81 -29.97
N SER A 17 16.74 13.84 -29.11
CA SER A 17 16.00 12.59 -29.09
C SER A 17 14.51 12.94 -29.05
N PRO A 18 13.66 12.36 -29.92
CA PRO A 18 12.22 12.53 -29.76
C PRO A 18 11.86 12.03 -28.36
N ALA A 19 11.11 12.85 -27.59
CA ALA A 19 10.47 12.39 -26.38
C ALA A 19 9.71 11.10 -26.74
N ALA A 20 10.01 10.01 -26.02
CA ALA A 20 9.26 8.79 -26.17
C ALA A 20 7.80 9.14 -25.88
N VAL A 21 6.94 9.01 -26.90
CA VAL A 21 5.49 8.91 -26.67
C VAL A 21 5.35 7.80 -25.63
N SER A 22 4.79 8.08 -24.44
CA SER A 22 4.61 7.03 -23.44
C SER A 22 3.84 5.91 -24.14
N ALA A 23 4.48 4.75 -24.32
CA ALA A 23 3.83 3.66 -25.03
C ALA A 23 2.53 3.36 -24.30
N ALA A 24 1.42 3.27 -25.02
CA ALA A 24 0.16 2.84 -24.41
C ALA A 24 0.37 1.41 -23.90
N VAL A 25 0.30 1.22 -22.60
CA VAL A 25 0.21 -0.12 -22.00
C VAL A 25 -1.22 -0.61 -22.21
N ASN A 26 -1.38 -1.86 -22.64
CA ASN A 26 -2.70 -2.48 -22.70
C ASN A 26 -2.97 -3.14 -21.36
N LEU A 27 -4.05 -2.70 -20.72
CA LEU A 27 -4.62 -3.33 -19.54
C LEU A 27 -5.81 -4.18 -19.98
N ASP A 28 -5.76 -5.47 -19.67
CA ASP A 28 -6.88 -6.39 -19.79
C ASP A 28 -7.29 -6.88 -18.38
N ALA A 29 -8.58 -7.12 -18.18
CA ALA A 29 -9.10 -7.64 -16.93
C ALA A 29 -9.82 -8.97 -17.15
N THR A 30 -9.37 -10.01 -16.46
CA THR A 30 -9.99 -11.34 -16.50
C THR A 30 -10.65 -11.62 -15.15
N GLU A 31 -11.96 -11.83 -15.12
CA GLU A 31 -12.67 -12.16 -13.87
C GLU A 31 -12.16 -13.49 -13.31
N VAL A 32 -11.75 -13.47 -12.05
CA VAL A 32 -11.25 -14.65 -11.31
C VAL A 32 -12.37 -15.22 -10.45
N ARG A 33 -13.11 -14.35 -9.75
CA ARG A 33 -14.22 -14.73 -8.87
C ARG A 33 -15.16 -13.55 -8.62
N SER A 34 -16.34 -13.88 -8.11
CA SER A 34 -17.31 -12.91 -7.60
C SER A 34 -17.94 -13.43 -6.31
N PHE A 35 -18.28 -12.54 -5.38
CA PHE A 35 -18.93 -12.91 -4.14
C PHE A 35 -19.89 -11.82 -3.64
N GLU A 36 -20.94 -12.25 -2.94
CA GLU A 36 -21.93 -11.36 -2.35
C GLU A 36 -21.38 -10.69 -1.09
N ILE A 37 -21.81 -9.45 -0.87
CA ILE A 37 -21.47 -8.67 0.30
C ILE A 37 -22.65 -8.74 1.29
N PRO A 38 -22.40 -8.87 2.60
CA PRO A 38 -23.45 -8.80 3.61
C PRO A 38 -24.29 -7.51 3.54
N GLU A 39 -25.54 -7.59 3.99
CA GLU A 39 -26.41 -6.42 4.08
C GLU A 39 -25.80 -5.33 4.99
N GLY A 40 -25.93 -4.07 4.57
CA GLY A 40 -25.43 -2.91 5.33
C GLY A 40 -23.93 -2.68 5.21
N PHE A 41 -23.20 -3.52 4.48
CA PHE A 41 -21.77 -3.36 4.25
C PHE A 41 -21.49 -2.26 3.22
N ASN A 42 -20.68 -1.27 3.59
CA ASN A 42 -20.31 -0.16 2.71
C ASN A 42 -18.85 -0.26 2.27
N LEU A 43 -18.63 -0.71 1.03
CA LEU A 43 -17.28 -0.82 0.46
C LEU A 43 -16.53 0.51 0.38
N GLY A 44 -17.21 1.64 0.20
CA GLY A 44 -16.55 2.94 0.13
C GLY A 44 -15.92 3.39 1.45
N GLN A 45 -16.25 2.70 2.55
CA GLN A 45 -15.69 2.90 3.89
C GLN A 45 -14.96 1.66 4.42
N ALA A 46 -14.89 0.59 3.62
CA ALA A 46 -14.29 -0.66 4.04
C ALA A 46 -12.77 -0.58 3.98
N GLN A 47 -12.08 -1.23 4.92
CA GLN A 47 -10.65 -1.50 4.83
C GLN A 47 -10.44 -2.77 3.98
N ILE A 48 -9.50 -2.75 3.05
CA ILE A 48 -9.25 -3.85 2.12
C ILE A 48 -7.78 -4.23 2.23
N GLN A 49 -7.53 -5.49 2.57
CA GLN A 49 -6.20 -6.08 2.67
C GLN A 49 -6.15 -7.33 1.79
N ALA A 50 -4.96 -7.70 1.35
CA ALA A 50 -4.74 -8.99 0.72
C ALA A 50 -3.45 -9.64 1.22
N GLN A 51 -3.52 -10.95 1.38
CA GLN A 51 -2.38 -11.78 1.76
C GLN A 51 -2.62 -13.18 1.22
N ASP A 52 -1.60 -13.78 0.62
CA ASP A 52 -1.61 -15.18 0.20
C ASP A 52 -2.80 -15.55 -0.72
N GLY A 53 -3.25 -14.60 -1.56
CA GLY A 53 -4.40 -14.80 -2.46
C GLY A 53 -5.77 -14.68 -1.79
N LYS A 54 -5.79 -14.42 -0.48
CA LYS A 54 -6.98 -14.06 0.27
C LYS A 54 -7.18 -12.55 0.20
N THR A 55 -8.41 -12.14 -0.01
CA THR A 55 -8.84 -10.75 0.09
C THR A 55 -9.66 -10.61 1.36
N VAL A 56 -9.22 -9.75 2.26
CA VAL A 56 -9.91 -9.45 3.52
C VAL A 56 -10.48 -8.05 3.45
N ILE A 57 -11.79 -7.94 3.62
CA ILE A 57 -12.53 -6.68 3.55
C ILE A 57 -13.25 -6.48 4.87
N SER A 58 -13.05 -5.36 5.56
CA SER A 58 -13.76 -5.08 6.82
C SER A 58 -14.51 -3.76 6.79
N ALA A 59 -15.74 -3.73 7.31
CA ALA A 59 -16.52 -2.52 7.48
C ALA A 59 -17.40 -2.60 8.73
N THR A 60 -17.70 -1.45 9.33
CA THR A 60 -18.72 -1.36 10.37
C THR A 60 -20.10 -1.53 9.75
N THR A 61 -20.88 -2.47 10.26
CA THR A 61 -22.24 -2.78 9.81
C THR A 61 -23.20 -2.82 10.99
N GLY A 62 -24.51 -2.84 10.71
CA GLY A 62 -25.53 -2.84 11.75
C GLY A 62 -25.81 -1.44 12.29
N GLN A 63 -26.67 -1.37 13.31
CA GLN A 63 -27.07 -0.13 13.98
C GLN A 63 -27.28 -0.40 15.47
N ASP A 64 -27.07 0.61 16.31
CA ASP A 64 -27.25 0.56 17.75
C ASP A 64 -26.53 -0.66 18.36
N ALA A 65 -27.23 -1.49 19.13
CA ALA A 65 -26.68 -2.67 19.81
C ALA A 65 -26.22 -3.79 18.85
N ASP A 66 -26.73 -3.81 17.60
CA ASP A 66 -26.36 -4.79 16.59
C ASP A 66 -25.16 -4.33 15.74
N THR A 67 -24.55 -3.19 16.07
CA THR A 67 -23.36 -2.70 15.37
C THR A 67 -22.22 -3.70 15.55
N ALA A 68 -21.58 -4.09 14.46
CA ALA A 68 -20.50 -5.07 14.46
C ALA A 68 -19.42 -4.68 13.46
N CYS A 69 -18.19 -5.12 13.75
CA CYS A 69 -17.13 -5.10 12.75
C CYS A 69 -17.30 -6.34 11.87
N THR A 70 -17.83 -6.15 10.67
CA THR A 70 -18.00 -7.26 9.72
C THR A 70 -16.76 -7.40 8.87
N VAL A 71 -16.18 -8.60 8.86
CA VAL A 71 -15.01 -8.98 8.07
C VAL A 71 -15.41 -10.04 7.06
N LEU A 72 -15.16 -9.77 5.79
CA LEU A 72 -15.31 -10.72 4.70
C LEU A 72 -13.93 -11.24 4.32
N VAL A 73 -13.75 -12.56 4.32
CA VAL A 73 -12.55 -13.24 3.83
C VAL A 73 -12.92 -13.99 2.57
N ALA A 74 -12.31 -13.62 1.45
CA ALA A 74 -12.51 -14.25 0.15
C ALA A 74 -11.23 -14.96 -0.32
N ASP A 75 -11.36 -16.24 -0.68
CA ASP A 75 -10.31 -17.09 -1.22
C ASP A 75 -10.82 -17.91 -2.43
N ASP A 76 -10.04 -18.88 -2.90
CA ASP A 76 -10.39 -19.70 -4.07
C ASP A 76 -11.58 -20.65 -3.80
N ALA A 77 -11.89 -20.93 -2.53
CA ALA A 77 -13.02 -21.76 -2.13
C ALA A 77 -14.33 -20.96 -2.02
N GLY A 78 -14.25 -19.64 -1.84
CA GLY A 78 -15.39 -18.74 -1.81
C GLY A 78 -15.16 -17.55 -0.88
N ALA A 79 -16.25 -16.92 -0.43
CA ALA A 79 -16.20 -15.84 0.56
C ALA A 79 -17.00 -16.19 1.80
N THR A 80 -16.44 -15.89 2.97
CA THR A 80 -17.09 -16.06 4.28
C THR A 80 -17.12 -14.73 5.02
N SER A 81 -18.25 -14.41 5.64
CA SER A 81 -18.43 -13.19 6.43
C SER A 81 -18.49 -13.51 7.92
N TYR A 82 -17.80 -12.70 8.72
CA TYR A 82 -17.76 -12.76 10.17
C TYR A 82 -18.23 -11.42 10.74
N ALA A 83 -19.24 -11.44 11.60
CA ALA A 83 -19.67 -10.24 12.32
C ALA A 83 -19.12 -10.29 13.75
N TYR A 84 -18.12 -9.46 14.03
CA TYR A 84 -17.44 -9.46 15.32
C TYR A 84 -17.97 -8.34 16.24
N GLN A 85 -18.32 -8.73 17.47
CA GLN A 85 -18.75 -7.85 18.56
C GLN A 85 -17.86 -8.09 19.77
N TYR A 86 -17.03 -7.12 20.11
CA TYR A 86 -16.14 -7.20 21.25
C TYR A 86 -16.95 -7.31 22.55
N ALA A 87 -16.68 -8.37 23.33
CA ALA A 87 -17.42 -8.68 24.56
C ALA A 87 -18.96 -8.74 24.38
N GLY A 88 -19.44 -8.99 23.16
CA GLY A 88 -20.87 -8.98 22.81
C GLY A 88 -21.50 -7.57 22.73
N GLY A 89 -20.69 -6.51 22.71
CA GLY A 89 -21.12 -5.12 22.60
C GLY A 89 -21.02 -4.55 21.18
N PRO A 90 -21.64 -3.39 20.93
CA PRO A 90 -21.64 -2.75 19.62
C PRO A 90 -20.22 -2.32 19.24
N THR A 91 -19.76 -2.68 18.04
CA THR A 91 -18.35 -2.61 17.66
C THR A 91 -18.14 -1.93 16.31
N ALA A 92 -17.27 -0.92 16.27
CA ALA A 92 -16.83 -0.28 15.04
C ALA A 92 -15.47 -0.81 14.58
N CYS A 93 -15.32 -1.10 13.28
CA CYS A 93 -14.04 -1.44 12.69
C CYS A 93 -13.13 -0.21 12.61
N ALA A 94 -11.88 -0.34 13.05
CA ALA A 94 -10.80 0.60 12.74
C ALA A 94 -9.87 0.02 11.66
N GLY A 95 -9.47 -1.25 11.81
CA GLY A 95 -8.57 -1.93 10.88
C GLY A 95 -8.68 -3.44 10.96
N VAL A 96 -8.21 -4.11 9.91
CA VAL A 96 -8.12 -5.57 9.84
C VAL A 96 -6.76 -5.93 9.23
N LEU A 97 -6.19 -7.04 9.67
CA LEU A 97 -4.96 -7.58 9.10
C LEU A 97 -5.10 -9.10 8.94
N PRO A 98 -4.94 -9.67 7.74
CA PRO A 98 -4.96 -11.12 7.57
C PRO A 98 -3.86 -11.80 8.39
N HIS A 99 -4.11 -13.06 8.75
CA HIS A 99 -3.13 -13.93 9.40
C HIS A 99 -2.87 -15.17 8.52
N PRO A 100 -1.63 -15.71 8.45
CA PRO A 100 -1.29 -16.81 7.55
C PRO A 100 -2.09 -18.11 7.76
N ASP A 101 -2.61 -18.37 8.97
CA ASP A 101 -3.48 -19.53 9.23
C ASP A 101 -4.89 -19.41 8.61
N GLY A 102 -5.22 -18.25 8.05
CA GLY A 102 -6.53 -17.95 7.47
C GLY A 102 -7.51 -17.23 8.38
N GLY A 103 -7.15 -17.01 9.63
CA GLY A 103 -7.78 -16.03 10.50
C GLY A 103 -7.37 -14.60 10.17
N PHE A 104 -7.64 -13.69 11.10
CA PHE A 104 -7.30 -12.28 10.98
C PHE A 104 -7.22 -11.61 12.35
N PHE A 105 -6.48 -10.50 12.40
CA PHE A 105 -6.53 -9.55 13.51
C PHE A 105 -7.56 -8.46 13.22
N VAL A 106 -8.34 -8.10 14.24
CA VAL A 106 -9.27 -6.98 14.21
C VAL A 106 -8.77 -5.90 15.15
N ARG A 107 -8.74 -4.67 14.65
CA ARG A 107 -8.62 -3.45 15.44
C ARG A 107 -9.93 -2.69 15.37
N GLY A 108 -10.46 -2.32 16.52
CA GLY A 108 -11.72 -1.58 16.57
C GLY A 108 -11.89 -0.85 17.87
N GLY A 109 -13.10 -0.33 18.06
CA GLY A 109 -13.54 0.24 19.32
C GLY A 109 -15.03 0.05 19.54
N GLU A 110 -15.46 0.16 20.78
CA GLU A 110 -16.88 0.16 21.15
C GLU A 110 -17.60 1.33 20.47
N ALA A 111 -18.67 1.05 19.73
CA ALA A 111 -19.33 2.02 18.86
C ALA A 111 -20.17 3.06 19.63
N ASP A 112 -20.52 2.75 20.88
CA ASP A 112 -21.30 3.59 21.79
C ASP A 112 -20.45 4.26 22.89
N ALA A 113 -19.12 4.17 22.77
CA ALA A 113 -18.18 4.78 23.70
C ALA A 113 -18.37 6.29 23.85
N GLN A 114 -18.18 6.80 25.07
CA GLN A 114 -18.25 8.22 25.35
C GLN A 114 -16.91 8.91 25.15
N GLN A 115 -16.95 10.22 24.95
CA GLN A 115 -15.73 11.01 24.85
C GLN A 115 -14.91 10.91 26.15
N GLY A 116 -13.66 10.46 26.02
CA GLY A 116 -12.73 10.30 27.14
C GLY A 116 -12.61 8.86 27.64
N ASP A 117 -13.46 7.94 27.16
CA ASP A 117 -13.32 6.52 27.45
C ASP A 117 -12.12 5.92 26.70
N VAL A 118 -11.52 4.88 27.27
CA VAL A 118 -10.57 4.01 26.58
C VAL A 118 -11.35 2.82 26.03
N TYR A 119 -11.75 2.92 24.77
CA TYR A 119 -12.77 2.04 24.18
C TYR A 119 -12.26 1.14 23.06
N GLY A 120 -10.98 1.26 22.69
CA GLY A 120 -10.40 0.44 21.64
C GLY A 120 -10.08 -0.98 22.12
N PHE A 121 -9.94 -1.89 21.17
CA PHE A 121 -9.47 -3.26 21.42
C PHE A 121 -8.70 -3.80 20.20
N THR A 122 -7.91 -4.84 20.43
CA THR A 122 -7.32 -5.67 19.39
C THR A 122 -7.69 -7.13 19.65
N ALA A 123 -8.09 -7.88 18.62
CA ALA A 123 -8.47 -9.29 18.78
C ALA A 123 -7.90 -10.16 17.65
N ARG A 124 -7.67 -11.44 17.93
CA ARG A 124 -7.37 -12.46 16.93
C ARG A 124 -8.56 -13.39 16.76
N ILE A 125 -8.99 -13.54 15.51
CA ILE A 125 -10.06 -14.45 15.09
C ILE A 125 -9.42 -15.56 14.26
N ASP A 126 -9.75 -16.81 14.55
CA ASP A 126 -9.28 -17.97 13.76
C ASP A 126 -10.02 -18.10 12.42
N ALA A 127 -9.58 -19.06 11.60
CA ALA A 127 -10.17 -19.30 10.28
C ALA A 127 -11.63 -19.80 10.34
N GLU A 128 -12.06 -20.34 11.48
CA GLU A 128 -13.43 -20.77 11.74
C GLU A 128 -14.33 -19.64 12.28
N GLY A 129 -13.75 -18.46 12.58
CA GLY A 129 -14.47 -17.30 13.09
C GLY A 129 -14.58 -17.23 14.62
N ASN A 130 -13.82 -18.05 15.36
CA ASN A 130 -13.79 -17.99 16.82
C ASN A 130 -12.77 -16.95 17.29
N GLU A 131 -13.12 -16.22 18.35
CA GLU A 131 -12.17 -15.38 19.07
C GLU A 131 -11.14 -16.27 19.78
N VAL A 132 -9.87 -16.13 19.39
CA VAL A 132 -8.74 -16.80 20.06
C VAL A 132 -8.37 -16.03 21.32
N TRP A 133 -8.27 -14.70 21.18
CA TRP A 133 -8.04 -13.76 22.26
C TRP A 133 -8.51 -12.36 21.85
N ALA A 134 -8.77 -11.52 22.84
CA ALA A 134 -9.00 -10.09 22.69
C ALA A 134 -8.29 -9.33 23.82
N LEU A 135 -7.74 -8.16 23.48
CA LEU A 135 -6.98 -7.28 24.36
C LEU A 135 -7.59 -5.88 24.33
N ALA A 136 -8.06 -5.39 25.47
CA ALA A 136 -8.61 -4.04 25.59
C ALA A 136 -7.50 -2.99 25.56
N ASP A 137 -7.75 -1.83 24.96
CA ASP A 137 -6.83 -0.68 25.04
C ASP A 137 -6.65 -0.20 26.49
N GLN A 138 -7.64 -0.44 27.36
CA GLN A 138 -7.51 -0.14 28.79
C GLN A 138 -6.31 -0.87 29.40
N GLU A 139 -6.05 -2.12 29.01
CA GLU A 139 -4.88 -2.87 29.46
C GLU A 139 -3.57 -2.27 28.91
N LEU A 140 -3.60 -1.70 27.70
CA LEU A 140 -2.46 -1.00 27.11
C LEU A 140 -2.14 0.30 27.87
N VAL A 141 -3.19 1.05 28.24
CA VAL A 141 -3.11 2.32 28.97
C VAL A 141 -2.67 2.10 30.42
N ASP A 142 -3.19 1.06 31.07
CA ASP A 142 -2.90 0.72 32.47
C ASP A 142 -1.60 -0.07 32.65
N ALA A 143 -0.98 -0.54 31.57
CA ALA A 143 0.31 -1.22 31.62
C ALA A 143 1.33 -0.31 32.31
N ALA A 144 1.79 -0.74 33.49
CA ALA A 144 2.98 -0.20 34.15
C ALA A 144 4.25 -0.79 33.50
N ASP A 145 5.43 -0.33 33.92
CA ASP A 145 6.78 -0.66 33.38
C ASP A 145 7.16 -2.17 33.32
N GLU A 146 6.21 -3.08 33.50
CA GLU A 146 6.34 -4.55 33.52
C GLU A 146 6.61 -5.18 32.15
N ALA A 147 6.58 -4.40 31.08
CA ALA A 147 6.92 -4.82 29.72
C ALA A 147 8.45 -4.79 29.49
N ASP A 148 9.05 -5.93 29.14
CA ASP A 148 10.47 -6.06 28.79
C ASP A 148 10.82 -5.21 27.54
N GLY A 149 11.04 -3.91 27.73
CA GLY A 149 11.69 -3.01 26.79
C GLY A 149 10.86 -1.94 26.08
N GLY A 150 9.66 -1.63 26.57
CA GLY A 150 8.94 -0.39 26.21
C GLY A 150 9.29 0.80 27.10
N THR A 151 8.70 1.97 26.83
CA THR A 151 8.67 3.09 27.80
C THR A 151 7.92 2.73 29.07
N GLY A 152 7.14 1.64 29.03
CA GLY A 152 6.48 1.05 30.18
C GLY A 152 5.19 1.73 30.59
N SER A 153 4.81 2.83 29.94
CA SER A 153 3.57 3.55 30.23
C SER A 153 3.04 4.27 28.99
N PHE A 154 1.71 4.29 28.87
CA PHE A 154 1.03 5.10 27.87
C PHE A 154 1.28 6.59 28.13
N LEU A 155 1.66 7.33 27.09
CA LEU A 155 1.96 8.74 27.17
C LEU A 155 0.77 9.60 26.73
N GLY A 156 0.38 10.56 27.56
CA GLY A 156 -0.66 11.53 27.23
C GLY A 156 -2.09 11.02 27.44
N GLU A 157 -3.03 11.69 26.78
CA GLU A 157 -4.46 11.33 26.79
C GLU A 157 -4.75 10.35 25.65
N TYR A 158 -5.54 9.32 25.94
CA TYR A 158 -6.06 8.42 24.92
C TYR A 158 -7.06 9.13 24.00
N VAL A 159 -6.98 8.87 22.70
CA VAL A 159 -7.90 9.46 21.70
C VAL A 159 -8.73 8.38 21.01
N SER A 160 -8.08 7.39 20.40
CA SER A 160 -8.77 6.36 19.63
C SER A 160 -7.86 5.17 19.29
N PRO A 161 -8.44 4.01 18.93
CA PRO A 161 -7.66 2.97 18.27
C PRO A 161 -7.15 3.47 16.90
N HIS A 162 -5.92 3.12 16.53
CA HIS A 162 -5.38 3.46 15.22
C HIS A 162 -5.53 2.27 14.26
N ALA A 163 -5.98 2.52 13.03
CA ALA A 163 -6.33 1.49 12.05
C ALA A 163 -5.14 0.62 11.60
N GLN A 164 -3.96 1.22 11.45
CA GLN A 164 -2.76 0.49 11.02
C GLN A 164 -2.38 -0.58 12.04
N MET A 165 -1.95 -1.73 11.53
CA MET A 165 -1.35 -2.84 12.25
C MET A 165 -0.29 -3.48 11.35
N ALA A 166 0.72 -4.10 11.94
CA ALA A 166 1.69 -4.91 11.20
C ALA A 166 1.94 -6.23 11.94
N TYR A 167 2.00 -7.34 11.21
CA TYR A 167 2.26 -8.67 11.76
C TYR A 167 3.57 -9.21 11.21
N SER A 168 4.43 -9.67 12.12
CA SER A 168 5.67 -10.37 11.80
C SER A 168 5.49 -11.85 12.08
N ALA A 169 5.43 -12.66 11.02
CA ALA A 169 5.35 -14.12 11.13
C ALA A 169 6.65 -14.71 11.72
N GLU A 170 7.81 -14.11 11.42
CA GLU A 170 9.11 -14.56 11.92
C GLU A 170 9.20 -14.44 13.45
N PHE A 171 8.65 -13.37 14.02
CA PHE A 171 8.64 -13.17 15.48
C PHE A 171 7.35 -13.61 16.17
N ASP A 172 6.34 -14.00 15.39
CA ASP A 172 4.95 -14.18 15.81
C ASP A 172 4.42 -13.03 16.67
N LYS A 173 4.56 -11.81 16.14
CA LYS A 173 4.23 -10.57 16.85
C LYS A 173 3.34 -9.67 16.02
N LEU A 174 2.32 -9.13 16.68
CA LEU A 174 1.48 -8.07 16.17
C LEU A 174 1.95 -6.73 16.76
N LEU A 175 2.17 -5.76 15.87
CA LEU A 175 2.35 -4.37 16.22
C LEU A 175 1.01 -3.64 16.00
N ALA A 176 0.34 -3.31 17.10
CA ALA A 176 -0.90 -2.55 17.12
C ALA A 176 -0.63 -1.10 17.55
N PHE A 177 -1.48 -0.17 17.14
CA PHE A 177 -1.27 1.25 17.42
C PHE A 177 -2.48 1.90 18.09
N THR A 178 -2.21 2.93 18.88
CA THR A 178 -3.20 3.82 19.48
C THR A 178 -2.86 5.28 19.17
N ASN A 179 -3.90 6.09 19.01
CA ASN A 179 -3.75 7.54 18.95
C ASN A 179 -3.82 8.12 20.36
N GLY A 180 -2.87 8.99 20.67
CA GLY A 180 -2.84 9.77 21.88
C GLY A 180 -2.61 11.25 21.60
N GLN A 181 -2.67 12.05 22.66
CA GLN A 181 -2.42 13.48 22.62
C GLN A 181 -1.56 13.92 23.81
N LEU A 182 -0.48 14.65 23.55
CA LEU A 182 0.28 15.36 24.58
C LEU A 182 -0.24 16.79 24.71
N ASN A 183 -0.34 17.27 25.96
CA ASN A 183 -0.71 18.64 26.27
C ASN A 183 0.52 19.42 26.81
N ILE A 184 1.56 19.56 25.99
CA ILE A 184 2.81 20.28 26.34
C ILE A 184 2.94 21.52 25.47
N GLY A 185 2.54 22.69 26.00
CA GLY A 185 2.55 23.94 25.24
C GLY A 185 1.50 24.01 24.11
N GLY A 186 0.65 22.99 23.99
CA GLY A 186 -0.41 22.82 23.00
C GLY A 186 -0.82 21.35 22.89
N ALA A 187 -1.94 21.09 22.21
CA ALA A 187 -2.35 19.74 21.84
C ALA A 187 -1.44 19.22 20.71
N GLN A 188 -0.68 18.17 20.96
CA GLN A 188 0.18 17.51 19.99
C GLN A 188 -0.26 16.06 19.79
N PRO A 189 -0.70 15.67 18.58
CA PRO A 189 -1.06 14.28 18.32
C PRO A 189 0.19 13.39 18.38
N LEU A 190 0.00 12.16 18.82
CA LEU A 190 1.05 11.16 18.84
C LEU A 190 0.45 9.77 18.57
N THR A 191 1.24 8.89 17.96
CA THR A 191 0.88 7.48 17.86
C THR A 191 1.83 6.64 18.70
N GLN A 192 1.27 5.69 19.46
CA GLN A 192 2.03 4.74 20.27
C GLN A 192 1.83 3.34 19.72
N ALA A 193 2.91 2.57 19.63
CA ALA A 193 2.83 1.17 19.30
C ALA A 193 2.79 0.29 20.55
N HIS A 194 2.14 -0.85 20.36
CA HIS A 194 1.97 -1.90 21.34
C HIS A 194 2.31 -3.21 20.66
N VAL A 195 3.20 -3.98 21.28
CA VAL A 195 3.60 -5.30 20.77
C VAL A 195 2.81 -6.34 21.53
N VAL A 196 2.06 -7.13 20.78
CA VAL A 196 1.21 -8.20 21.28
C VAL A 196 1.71 -9.50 20.68
N ASP A 197 1.86 -10.54 21.50
CA ASP A 197 2.12 -11.88 20.97
C ASP A 197 0.88 -12.36 20.22
N ALA A 198 1.08 -12.81 18.98
CA ALA A 198 -0.02 -13.17 18.11
C ALA A 198 -0.73 -14.46 18.55
N ASP A 199 -0.04 -15.36 19.24
CA ASP A 199 -0.60 -16.62 19.74
C ASP A 199 -1.58 -16.50 20.90
N ASP A 200 -1.29 -15.67 21.90
CA ASP A 200 -2.06 -15.64 23.15
C ASP A 200 -2.56 -14.24 23.55
N GLY A 201 -2.30 -13.21 22.73
CA GLY A 201 -2.74 -11.85 23.01
C GLY A 201 -1.95 -11.17 24.12
N ARG A 202 -0.84 -11.77 24.58
CA ARG A 202 -0.06 -11.21 25.67
C ARG A 202 0.65 -9.93 25.23
N LEU A 203 0.37 -8.84 25.95
CA LEU A 203 1.09 -7.59 25.81
C LEU A 203 2.56 -7.74 26.22
N ARG A 204 3.48 -7.35 25.33
CA ARG A 204 4.93 -7.39 25.53
C ARG A 204 5.57 -6.03 25.66
N VAL A 205 5.08 -5.07 24.90
CA VAL A 205 5.53 -3.67 24.89
C VAL A 205 4.30 -2.80 24.81
N SER A 206 4.23 -1.77 25.65
CA SER A 206 3.18 -0.75 25.59
C SER A 206 3.78 0.65 25.53
N GLY A 207 3.06 1.56 24.86
CA GLY A 207 3.40 2.99 24.86
C GLY A 207 4.66 3.34 24.08
N GLN A 208 5.11 2.47 23.15
CA GLN A 208 6.33 2.73 22.40
C GLN A 208 6.08 3.89 21.43
N THR A 209 6.78 5.00 21.65
CA THR A 209 6.74 6.14 20.74
C THR A 209 7.90 6.10 19.76
N PHE A 210 7.68 6.74 18.62
CA PHE A 210 8.68 6.92 17.59
C PHE A 210 8.65 8.39 17.19
N GLY A 211 9.82 9.03 17.19
CA GLY A 211 9.90 10.46 16.96
C GLY A 211 11.32 10.96 17.21
N LEU A 212 11.61 12.16 16.69
CA LEU A 212 12.86 12.85 16.96
C LEU A 212 12.77 13.56 18.31
N SER A 213 13.92 13.82 18.94
CA SER A 213 13.96 14.48 20.25
C SER A 213 13.19 15.80 20.24
N GLY A 214 12.00 15.81 20.86
CA GLY A 214 11.16 17.00 21.01
C GLY A 214 9.93 17.07 20.08
N SER A 215 9.66 16.08 19.24
CA SER A 215 8.38 15.95 18.50
C SER A 215 7.68 14.63 18.80
N ALA A 216 6.35 14.68 18.74
CA ALA A 216 5.50 13.50 18.78
C ALA A 216 5.18 13.08 17.33
N GLY A 217 5.62 11.88 16.94
CA GLY A 217 5.38 11.34 15.61
C GLY A 217 4.00 10.70 15.47
N VAL A 218 3.42 10.80 14.28
CA VAL A 218 2.19 10.08 13.88
C VAL A 218 2.57 8.98 12.90
N ILE A 219 2.12 7.76 13.15
CA ILE A 219 2.35 6.64 12.22
C ILE A 219 1.52 6.88 10.96
N ALA A 220 2.16 6.82 9.79
CA ALA A 220 1.45 6.74 8.52
C ALA A 220 1.28 5.29 8.10
N GLU A 221 2.36 4.50 8.18
CA GLU A 221 2.37 3.13 7.66
C GLU A 221 3.34 2.26 8.44
N ALA A 222 2.97 1.00 8.61
CA ALA A 222 3.79 -0.03 9.24
C ALA A 222 3.67 -1.33 8.45
N VAL A 223 4.80 -1.95 8.16
CA VAL A 223 4.90 -3.21 7.41
C VAL A 223 5.93 -4.11 8.08
N SER A 224 5.80 -5.43 7.94
CA SER A 224 6.84 -6.37 8.39
C SER A 224 7.74 -6.77 7.22
N ARG A 225 9.04 -6.78 7.45
CA ARG A 225 10.05 -7.21 6.49
C ARG A 225 10.13 -8.73 6.47
N THR A 226 10.03 -9.31 5.28
CA THR A 226 10.08 -10.76 5.09
C THR A 226 11.45 -11.36 5.32
N SER A 227 12.51 -10.56 5.17
CA SER A 227 13.90 -11.02 5.26
C SER A 227 14.35 -11.32 6.69
N ASP A 228 13.88 -10.53 7.66
CA ASP A 228 14.35 -10.60 9.05
C ASP A 228 13.24 -10.44 10.11
N GLY A 229 12.00 -10.22 9.70
CA GLY A 229 10.85 -10.08 10.59
C GLY A 229 10.69 -8.71 11.25
N TYR A 230 11.62 -7.76 11.05
CA TYR A 230 11.52 -6.45 11.68
C TYR A 230 10.36 -5.66 11.08
N PHE A 231 9.79 -4.76 11.87
CA PHE A 231 8.80 -3.80 11.41
C PHE A 231 9.50 -2.59 10.81
N LEU A 232 9.16 -2.24 9.58
CA LEU A 232 9.51 -0.97 8.97
C LEU A 232 8.35 0.01 9.17
N LEU A 233 8.65 1.16 9.76
CA LEU A 233 7.69 2.18 10.15
C LEU A 233 7.95 3.46 9.38
N TYR A 234 6.90 4.06 8.82
CA TYR A 234 6.91 5.41 8.26
C TYR A 234 6.10 6.34 9.16
N ILE A 235 6.77 7.38 9.69
CA ILE A 235 6.22 8.38 10.59
C ILE A 235 6.42 9.78 10.01
N TYR A 236 5.45 10.65 10.25
CA TYR A 236 5.52 12.06 9.93
C TYR A 236 5.16 12.90 11.16
N ASP A 237 5.62 14.15 11.23
CA ASP A 237 5.11 15.09 12.23
C ASP A 237 3.84 15.75 11.68
N ALA A 238 2.78 15.77 12.48
CA ALA A 238 1.51 16.34 12.05
C ALA A 238 1.65 17.81 11.63
N GLY A 239 1.27 18.12 10.38
CA GLY A 239 1.32 19.46 9.81
C GLY A 239 2.69 19.90 9.29
N SER A 240 3.69 19.01 9.26
CA SER A 240 4.98 19.27 8.62
C SER A 240 5.17 18.45 7.34
N GLN A 241 6.14 18.88 6.56
CA GLN A 241 6.78 18.08 5.52
C GLN A 241 7.88 17.25 6.18
N GLY A 242 8.07 16.02 5.71
CA GLY A 242 9.15 15.17 6.19
C GLY A 242 8.70 13.75 6.51
N ALA A 243 9.54 12.81 6.12
CA ALA A 243 9.36 11.40 6.40
C ALA A 243 10.51 10.86 7.25
N HIS A 244 10.14 10.15 8.30
CA HIS A 244 11.06 9.48 9.21
C HIS A 244 10.75 7.99 9.20
N PHE A 245 11.78 7.19 8.95
CA PHE A 245 11.65 5.74 8.91
C PHE A 245 12.39 5.09 10.06
N PHE A 246 11.82 4.02 10.60
CA PHE A 246 12.40 3.27 11.70
C PHE A 246 12.29 1.78 11.41
N SER A 247 13.34 1.04 11.75
CA SER A 247 13.30 -0.40 11.83
C SER A 247 13.14 -0.78 13.31
N TYR A 248 12.15 -1.62 13.60
CA TYR A 248 11.79 -2.01 14.96
C TYR A 248 11.61 -3.52 15.07
N ASN A 249 12.27 -4.16 16.03
CA ASN A 249 12.18 -5.61 16.23
C ASN A 249 11.01 -6.07 17.12
N GLY A 250 10.10 -5.18 17.49
CA GLY A 250 9.02 -5.52 18.42
C GLY A 250 9.48 -5.70 19.88
N ARG A 251 10.70 -5.26 20.22
CA ARG A 251 11.22 -5.33 21.59
C ARG A 251 11.89 -4.02 21.99
N ASN A 252 13.20 -3.91 21.78
CA ASN A 252 14.04 -2.85 22.35
C ASN A 252 14.91 -2.17 21.29
N SER A 253 15.08 -2.77 20.12
CA SER A 253 15.95 -2.20 19.07
C SER A 253 15.08 -1.36 18.16
N ILE A 254 15.23 -0.05 18.28
CA ILE A 254 14.65 0.93 17.36
C ILE A 254 15.82 1.62 16.70
N ASP A 255 15.98 1.34 15.41
CA ASP A 255 17.04 1.89 14.61
C ASP A 255 16.45 2.85 13.58
N ALA A 256 17.05 4.03 13.44
CA ALA A 256 16.66 4.95 12.38
C ALA A 256 16.97 4.29 11.03
N PHE A 257 15.94 4.04 10.24
CA PHE A 257 16.07 3.57 8.87
C PHE A 257 16.22 4.80 7.98
N LYS A 258 17.35 4.91 7.30
CA LYS A 258 17.69 6.11 6.52
C LYS A 258 17.89 5.71 5.07
N PRO A 259 16.81 5.72 4.25
CA PRO A 259 16.94 5.40 2.84
C PRO A 259 18.01 6.32 2.22
N LEU A 260 19.06 5.71 1.67
CA LEU A 260 20.14 6.42 1.00
C LEU A 260 19.58 7.20 -0.19
N GLY A 261 20.29 8.25 -0.59
CA GLY A 261 19.97 8.99 -1.81
C GLY A 261 19.68 10.46 -1.58
N GLU A 262 18.96 10.88 -0.53
CA GLU A 262 18.53 12.29 -0.40
C GLU A 262 17.95 12.65 1.00
N ASP A 263 17.59 13.93 1.22
CA ASP A 263 17.00 14.42 2.47
C ASP A 263 15.47 14.21 2.53
N TRP A 264 15.06 13.12 3.18
CA TRP A 264 13.66 12.73 3.37
C TRP A 264 12.85 13.67 4.27
N SER A 265 13.50 14.55 5.04
CA SER A 265 12.78 15.56 5.84
C SER A 265 12.07 16.61 5.00
N THR A 266 12.35 16.63 3.69
CA THR A 266 11.75 17.58 2.73
C THR A 266 10.81 16.91 1.73
N ARG A 267 10.29 15.71 2.01
CA ARG A 267 9.44 14.97 1.06
C ARG A 267 8.04 14.73 1.63
N TYR A 268 7.07 14.64 0.74
CA TYR A 268 5.72 14.16 1.05
C TYR A 268 5.65 12.70 0.63
N VAL A 269 5.97 11.79 1.55
CA VAL A 269 5.77 10.35 1.33
C VAL A 269 4.27 10.08 1.41
N ARG A 270 3.74 9.47 0.35
CA ARG A 270 2.32 9.18 0.15
C ARG A 270 1.98 7.78 0.62
N GLN A 271 2.90 6.84 0.38
CA GLN A 271 2.73 5.44 0.74
C GLN A 271 4.09 4.73 0.75
N MET A 272 4.20 3.69 1.57
CA MET A 272 5.29 2.75 1.66
C MET A 272 4.76 1.34 1.48
N VAL A 273 5.13 0.68 0.38
CA VAL A 273 4.72 -0.71 0.10
C VAL A 273 5.95 -1.60 0.21
N TYR A 274 5.87 -2.70 0.95
CA TYR A 274 6.94 -3.69 0.99
C TYR A 274 6.66 -4.78 -0.05
N GLY A 275 7.46 -4.82 -1.12
CA GLY A 275 7.25 -5.75 -2.23
C GLY A 275 7.78 -7.15 -1.97
N GLN A 276 7.31 -8.14 -2.75
CA GLN A 276 7.70 -9.56 -2.59
C GLN A 276 9.21 -9.84 -2.69
N GLN A 277 9.97 -8.93 -3.30
CA GLN A 277 11.41 -9.07 -3.47
C GLN A 277 12.22 -8.65 -2.23
N GLY A 278 11.56 -8.31 -1.12
CA GLY A 278 12.23 -7.84 0.10
C GLY A 278 12.70 -6.38 0.01
N ASN A 279 12.01 -5.57 -0.80
CA ASN A 279 12.35 -4.16 -0.98
C ASN A 279 11.18 -3.27 -0.56
N ALA A 280 11.48 -2.12 0.03
CA ALA A 280 10.50 -1.09 0.34
C ALA A 280 10.37 -0.09 -0.83
N PHE A 281 9.18 0.04 -1.37
CA PHE A 281 8.80 0.99 -2.40
C PHE A 281 8.20 2.23 -1.74
N LEU A 282 8.85 3.37 -1.90
CA LEU A 282 8.45 4.64 -1.32
C LEU A 282 7.84 5.52 -2.42
N LEU A 283 6.53 5.73 -2.38
CA LEU A 283 5.82 6.68 -3.24
C LEU A 283 5.87 8.06 -2.61
N TRP A 284 6.38 9.07 -3.31
CA TRP A 284 6.51 10.41 -2.75
C TRP A 284 6.43 11.54 -3.79
N THR A 285 6.14 12.76 -3.31
CA THR A 285 6.18 13.99 -4.10
C THR A 285 7.04 15.06 -3.41
N PRO A 286 7.70 15.96 -4.17
CA PRO A 286 8.52 17.02 -3.57
C PRO A 286 7.68 18.09 -2.88
N THR A 287 6.43 18.27 -3.33
CA THR A 287 5.46 19.23 -2.76
C THR A 287 4.06 18.61 -2.71
N ASN A 288 3.10 19.31 -2.09
CA ASN A 288 1.67 19.00 -2.17
C ASN A 288 0.98 19.61 -3.41
N ASP A 289 1.73 20.10 -4.39
CA ASP A 289 1.18 20.65 -5.63
C ASP A 289 0.77 19.49 -6.57
N PRO A 290 -0.47 19.44 -7.08
CA PRO A 290 -0.89 18.46 -8.08
C PRO A 290 -0.06 18.46 -9.38
N ALA A 291 0.65 19.54 -9.69
CA ALA A 291 1.56 19.60 -10.84
C ALA A 291 2.98 19.08 -10.54
N ALA A 292 3.27 18.68 -9.30
CA ALA A 292 4.58 18.14 -8.93
C ALA A 292 4.79 16.73 -9.50
N PRO A 293 6.02 16.38 -9.91
CA PRO A 293 6.32 15.03 -10.37
C PRO A 293 6.07 14.02 -9.26
N THR A 294 5.60 12.84 -9.64
CA THR A 294 5.54 11.68 -8.75
C THR A 294 6.89 10.99 -8.77
N ASN A 295 7.35 10.52 -7.62
CA ASN A 295 8.60 9.77 -7.53
C ASN A 295 8.35 8.45 -6.82
N VAL A 296 9.06 7.43 -7.28
CA VAL A 296 9.14 6.14 -6.57
C VAL A 296 10.62 5.87 -6.32
N THR A 297 10.96 5.62 -5.06
CA THR A 297 12.31 5.19 -4.67
C THR A 297 12.18 3.83 -4.02
N VAL A 298 12.96 2.87 -4.51
CA VAL A 298 13.00 1.52 -3.97
C VAL A 298 14.28 1.32 -3.20
N VAL A 299 14.15 0.81 -1.98
CA VAL A 299 15.29 0.54 -1.10
C VAL A 299 15.29 -0.88 -0.56
N ASP A 300 16.49 -1.41 -0.34
CA ASP A 300 16.72 -2.68 0.33
C ASP A 300 16.60 -2.56 1.87
N ASP A 301 16.79 -3.67 2.58
CA ASP A 301 16.66 -3.74 4.03
C ASP A 301 17.80 -3.06 4.80
N GLU A 302 18.90 -2.75 4.13
CA GLU A 302 20.00 -1.92 4.62
C GLU A 302 19.80 -0.43 4.29
N ALA A 303 18.64 -0.08 3.75
CA ALA A 303 18.27 1.26 3.30
C ALA A 303 19.09 1.75 2.09
N GLY A 304 19.74 0.84 1.36
CA GLY A 304 20.39 1.10 0.08
C GLY A 304 19.38 1.38 -1.02
N GLU A 305 19.60 2.43 -1.80
CA GLU A 305 18.78 2.69 -2.99
C GLU A 305 19.05 1.62 -4.05
N VAL A 306 18.00 0.88 -4.42
CA VAL A 306 18.01 -0.09 -5.53
C VAL A 306 17.81 0.65 -6.84
N TRP A 307 16.77 1.48 -6.91
CA TRP A 307 16.50 2.40 -8.01
C TRP A 307 15.59 3.55 -7.57
N SER A 308 15.59 4.62 -8.35
CA SER A 308 14.69 5.76 -8.17
C SER A 308 14.20 6.25 -9.53
N ALA A 309 12.89 6.49 -9.64
CA ALA A 309 12.24 6.96 -10.85
C ALA A 309 11.43 8.23 -10.58
N SER A 310 11.46 9.15 -11.53
CA SER A 310 10.68 10.39 -11.51
C SER A 310 9.73 10.43 -12.69
N PHE A 311 8.48 10.67 -12.39
CA PHE A 311 7.34 10.59 -13.30
C PHE A 311 6.73 11.97 -13.44
N GLU A 312 6.69 12.52 -14.65
CA GLU A 312 6.09 13.82 -14.91
C GLU A 312 4.61 13.82 -14.52
N ALA A 313 4.09 14.92 -13.98
CA ALA A 313 2.69 15.05 -13.58
C ALA A 313 1.71 15.06 -14.77
N THR A 314 2.25 15.18 -15.99
CA THR A 314 1.50 15.25 -17.23
C THR A 314 1.91 14.08 -18.13
N VAL A 315 0.94 13.51 -18.83
CA VAL A 315 1.18 12.44 -19.82
C VAL A 315 0.48 12.74 -21.13
N ASP A 316 1.15 12.42 -22.23
CA ASP A 316 0.61 12.61 -23.57
C ASP A 316 -0.23 11.40 -23.99
N ALA A 317 -1.56 11.55 -23.91
CA ALA A 317 -2.51 10.53 -24.31
C ALA A 317 -3.12 10.87 -25.68
N SER A 318 -2.71 10.14 -26.72
CA SER A 318 -3.41 10.11 -28.02
C SER A 318 -3.80 11.48 -28.62
N SER A 319 -2.94 12.50 -28.47
CA SER A 319 -3.04 13.90 -28.95
C SER A 319 -3.40 14.99 -27.92
N GLU A 320 -3.70 14.64 -26.68
CA GLU A 320 -3.90 15.61 -25.59
C GLU A 320 -2.97 15.32 -24.42
N SER A 321 -2.53 16.38 -23.73
CA SER A 321 -1.70 16.29 -22.53
C SER A 321 -2.62 16.29 -21.32
N ILE A 322 -2.61 15.21 -20.54
CA ILE A 322 -3.49 15.01 -19.39
C ILE A 322 -2.68 15.25 -18.11
N GLU A 323 -3.13 16.16 -17.25
CA GLU A 323 -2.60 16.32 -15.90
C GLU A 323 -3.19 15.22 -14.99
N LEU A 324 -2.30 14.42 -14.40
CA LEU A 324 -2.69 13.30 -13.54
C LEU A 324 -3.00 13.73 -12.10
N GLY A 325 -2.41 14.84 -11.64
CA GLY A 325 -2.53 15.30 -10.26
C GLY A 325 -1.63 14.52 -9.29
N LEU A 326 -1.96 14.60 -8.00
CA LEU A 326 -1.27 13.83 -6.96
C LEU A 326 -1.63 12.33 -7.05
N PRO A 327 -0.68 11.42 -6.80
CA PRO A 327 -0.98 10.00 -6.77
C PRO A 327 -1.85 9.67 -5.55
N LEU A 328 -2.82 8.79 -5.76
CA LEU A 328 -3.73 8.28 -4.73
C LEU A 328 -3.16 7.09 -3.97
N GLY A 329 -2.28 6.32 -4.60
CA GLY A 329 -1.68 5.13 -4.01
C GLY A 329 -0.85 4.35 -5.03
N MET A 330 -0.17 3.32 -4.53
CA MET A 330 0.69 2.43 -5.27
C MET A 330 0.47 0.97 -4.84
N TRP A 331 0.57 0.07 -5.81
CA TRP A 331 0.52 -1.38 -5.60
C TRP A 331 1.65 -2.03 -6.37
N VAL A 332 2.32 -2.98 -5.74
CA VAL A 332 3.53 -3.61 -6.30
C VAL A 332 3.26 -5.09 -6.43
N GLY A 333 3.24 -5.59 -7.66
CA GLY A 333 3.23 -7.02 -7.95
C GLY A 333 4.63 -7.54 -8.26
N ALA A 334 4.72 -8.78 -8.73
CA ALA A 334 6.01 -9.43 -9.03
C ALA A 334 6.82 -8.70 -10.12
N ASN A 335 6.14 -8.18 -11.14
CA ASN A 335 6.76 -7.56 -12.32
C ASN A 335 6.46 -6.08 -12.49
N HIS A 336 5.39 -5.57 -11.86
CA HIS A 336 4.87 -4.23 -12.14
C HIS A 336 4.56 -3.48 -10.85
N ALA A 337 4.86 -2.18 -10.85
CA ALA A 337 4.33 -1.22 -9.90
C ALA A 337 3.23 -0.39 -10.59
N LEU A 338 2.05 -0.34 -9.97
CA LEU A 338 0.92 0.46 -10.41
C LEU A 338 0.80 1.68 -9.51
N ILE A 339 0.71 2.87 -10.11
CA ILE A 339 0.46 4.13 -9.41
C ILE A 339 -0.87 4.68 -9.91
N LEU A 340 -1.81 4.89 -8.99
CA LEU A 340 -3.15 5.36 -9.32
C LEU A 340 -3.28 6.87 -9.16
N TYR A 341 -3.96 7.49 -10.10
CA TYR A 341 -4.25 8.91 -10.14
C TYR A 341 -5.76 9.14 -10.35
N ASN A 342 -6.20 10.34 -9.99
CA ASN A 342 -7.53 10.85 -10.38
C ASN A 342 -7.34 12.05 -11.32
N ALA A 343 -7.31 11.77 -12.61
CA ALA A 343 -7.11 12.75 -13.67
C ALA A 343 -8.48 13.18 -14.21
N ALA A 344 -8.86 14.45 -14.02
CA ALA A 344 -10.11 15.01 -14.56
C ALA A 344 -11.40 14.21 -14.24
N ASN A 345 -11.47 13.56 -13.06
CA ASN A 345 -12.54 12.66 -12.62
C ASN A 345 -12.52 11.26 -13.25
N GLU A 346 -11.41 10.87 -13.88
CA GLU A 346 -11.14 9.53 -14.36
C GLU A 346 -9.98 8.91 -13.57
N LEU A 347 -10.12 7.63 -13.24
CA LEU A 347 -9.07 6.87 -12.60
C LEU A 347 -8.08 6.41 -13.65
N VAL A 348 -6.81 6.76 -13.45
CA VAL A 348 -5.73 6.49 -14.41
C VAL A 348 -4.59 5.78 -13.70
N LEU A 349 -4.10 4.69 -14.29
CA LEU A 349 -2.96 3.93 -13.81
C LEU A 349 -1.71 4.27 -14.61
N ARG A 350 -0.64 4.68 -13.92
CA ARG A 350 0.72 4.59 -14.45
C ARG A 350 1.29 3.23 -14.10
N VAL A 351 1.91 2.58 -15.07
CA VAL A 351 2.54 1.28 -14.93
C VAL A 351 4.04 1.44 -15.10
N ALA A 352 4.79 0.98 -14.11
CA ALA A 352 6.25 0.91 -14.16
C ALA A 352 6.72 -0.54 -13.97
N ASP A 353 7.89 -0.86 -14.53
CA ASP A 353 8.59 -2.10 -14.23
C ASP A 353 9.03 -2.10 -12.76
N ALA A 354 8.68 -3.14 -11.99
CA ALA A 354 8.98 -3.18 -10.56
C ALA A 354 10.48 -3.34 -10.26
N ALA A 355 11.26 -3.90 -11.20
CA ALA A 355 12.67 -4.17 -11.01
C ALA A 355 13.57 -3.00 -11.44
N THR A 356 13.15 -2.21 -12.45
CA THR A 356 13.96 -1.09 -12.98
C THR A 356 13.38 0.30 -12.71
N GLY A 357 12.07 0.39 -12.45
CA GLY A 357 11.36 1.66 -12.35
C GLY A 357 11.05 2.31 -13.71
N ASP A 358 11.37 1.64 -14.83
CA ASP A 358 11.08 2.15 -16.17
C ASP A 358 9.57 2.28 -16.38
N GLU A 359 9.12 3.44 -16.86
CA GLU A 359 7.72 3.63 -17.21
C GLU A 359 7.35 2.79 -18.43
N LEU A 360 6.35 1.92 -18.26
CA LEU A 360 5.82 1.08 -19.33
C LEU A 360 4.67 1.75 -20.06
N GLY A 361 3.95 2.63 -19.38
CA GLY A 361 2.86 3.40 -19.95
C GLY A 361 1.82 3.86 -18.94
N VAL A 362 0.80 4.53 -19.45
CA VAL A 362 -0.37 4.96 -18.70
C VAL A 362 -1.64 4.47 -19.38
N ALA A 363 -2.61 4.03 -18.58
CA ALA A 363 -3.90 3.55 -19.07
C ALA A 363 -5.06 3.94 -18.12
N PRO A 364 -6.26 4.25 -18.66
CA PRO A 364 -7.43 4.47 -17.84
C PRO A 364 -7.87 3.16 -17.17
N LEU A 365 -8.32 3.26 -15.93
CA LEU A 365 -8.99 2.16 -15.23
C LEU A 365 -10.49 2.11 -15.60
N GLY A 366 -11.04 3.24 -16.03
CA GLY A 366 -12.42 3.34 -16.50
C GLY A 366 -12.68 2.48 -17.73
N GLY A 367 -13.79 1.74 -17.72
CA GLY A 367 -14.19 0.90 -18.86
C GLY A 367 -13.40 -0.41 -19.01
N LEU A 368 -12.44 -0.68 -18.12
CA LEU A 368 -11.71 -1.95 -18.10
C LEU A 368 -12.63 -3.14 -17.77
N THR A 369 -13.67 -2.89 -16.97
CA THR A 369 -14.73 -3.86 -16.65
C THR A 369 -16.10 -3.18 -16.78
N GLU A 370 -17.19 -3.96 -16.78
CA GLU A 370 -18.55 -3.42 -16.72
C GLU A 370 -18.94 -2.95 -15.30
N HIS A 371 -18.06 -3.13 -14.31
CA HIS A 371 -18.28 -2.81 -12.91
C HIS A 371 -17.44 -1.60 -12.47
N SER A 372 -17.86 -0.98 -11.37
CA SER A 372 -17.17 0.19 -10.83
C SER A 372 -15.92 -0.26 -10.06
N PRO A 373 -14.71 0.23 -10.38
CA PRO A 373 -13.51 -0.04 -9.58
C PRO A 373 -13.71 0.27 -8.10
N ALA A 374 -13.15 -0.55 -7.21
CA ALA A 374 -13.28 -0.40 -5.76
C ALA A 374 -11.93 -0.47 -5.03
N ALA A 375 -10.99 -1.30 -5.48
CA ALA A 375 -9.62 -1.33 -4.95
C ALA A 375 -8.69 -2.12 -5.88
N ILE A 376 -7.39 -1.94 -5.73
CA ILE A 376 -6.38 -2.86 -6.27
C ILE A 376 -5.80 -3.65 -5.09
N VAL A 377 -5.56 -4.93 -5.28
CA VAL A 377 -4.99 -5.83 -4.29
C VAL A 377 -3.95 -6.74 -4.93
N GLU A 378 -3.04 -7.28 -4.12
CA GLU A 378 -2.05 -8.23 -4.57
C GLU A 378 -2.57 -9.69 -4.47
N GLY A 379 -2.29 -10.50 -5.48
CA GLY A 379 -2.56 -11.93 -5.52
C GLY A 379 -1.40 -12.77 -4.96
N ALA A 380 -1.68 -14.02 -4.59
CA ALA A 380 -0.66 -14.96 -4.07
C ALA A 380 0.52 -15.17 -5.02
N ASP A 381 0.28 -15.06 -6.32
CA ASP A 381 1.25 -15.23 -7.40
C ASP A 381 1.99 -13.93 -7.75
N GLY A 382 1.79 -12.86 -6.97
CA GLY A 382 2.30 -11.53 -7.26
C GLY A 382 1.61 -10.85 -8.44
N SER A 383 0.50 -11.42 -8.95
CA SER A 383 -0.38 -10.68 -9.86
C SER A 383 -1.09 -9.57 -9.12
N LEU A 384 -1.43 -8.49 -9.83
CA LEU A 384 -2.27 -7.44 -9.29
C LEU A 384 -3.71 -7.69 -9.72
N LYS A 385 -4.65 -7.48 -8.80
CA LYS A 385 -6.06 -7.73 -9.01
C LYS A 385 -6.87 -6.47 -8.75
N LEU A 386 -7.88 -6.25 -9.56
CA LEU A 386 -8.88 -5.19 -9.40
C LEU A 386 -10.12 -5.77 -8.73
N LEU A 387 -10.47 -5.22 -7.56
CA LEU A 387 -11.80 -5.37 -7.00
C LEU A 387 -12.72 -4.35 -7.65
N ALA A 388 -13.88 -4.79 -8.11
CA ALA A 388 -14.92 -3.94 -8.66
C ALA A 388 -16.29 -4.32 -8.09
N ILE A 389 -17.20 -3.37 -8.03
CA ILE A 389 -18.54 -3.54 -7.47
C ILE A 389 -19.59 -3.37 -8.55
N ASN A 390 -20.60 -4.23 -8.51
CA ASN A 390 -21.75 -4.11 -9.40
C ASN A 390 -22.58 -2.85 -9.07
N SER A 391 -23.49 -2.47 -9.98
CA SER A 391 -24.29 -1.25 -9.83
C SER A 391 -25.26 -1.27 -8.64
N SER A 392 -25.64 -2.45 -8.15
CA SER A 392 -26.49 -2.60 -6.96
C SER A 392 -25.71 -2.49 -5.65
N GLY A 393 -24.39 -2.59 -5.69
CA GLY A 393 -23.55 -2.56 -4.51
C GLY A 393 -23.57 -3.84 -3.68
N THR A 394 -24.02 -4.96 -4.26
CA THR A 394 -24.26 -6.22 -3.52
C THR A 394 -23.23 -7.29 -3.81
N THR A 395 -22.48 -7.17 -4.91
CA THR A 395 -21.53 -8.18 -5.35
C THR A 395 -20.19 -7.52 -5.65
N VAL A 396 -19.12 -8.10 -5.12
CA VAL A 396 -17.74 -7.78 -5.51
C VAL A 396 -17.28 -8.76 -6.55
N HIS A 397 -16.61 -8.24 -7.56
CA HIS A 397 -15.94 -8.99 -8.60
C HIS A 397 -14.45 -8.74 -8.49
N GLU A 398 -13.66 -9.80 -8.57
CA GLU A 398 -12.21 -9.74 -8.52
C GLU A 398 -11.66 -10.12 -9.89
N TYR A 399 -10.94 -9.19 -10.50
CA TYR A 399 -10.34 -9.34 -11.82
C TYR A 399 -8.83 -9.41 -11.69
N ARG A 400 -8.19 -10.38 -12.35
CA ARG A 400 -6.75 -10.33 -12.57
C ARG A 400 -6.44 -9.27 -13.62
N LEU A 401 -5.48 -8.41 -13.32
CA LEU A 401 -4.98 -7.41 -14.26
C LEU A 401 -3.86 -8.03 -15.10
N ASP A 402 -4.13 -8.22 -16.38
CA ASP A 402 -3.18 -8.70 -17.37
C ASP A 402 -2.58 -7.46 -18.07
N ILE A 403 -1.28 -7.24 -17.85
CA ILE A 403 -0.55 -6.06 -18.32
C ILE A 403 0.35 -6.48 -19.47
N SER A 404 0.16 -5.87 -20.64
CA SER A 404 1.04 -6.07 -21.79
C SER A 404 1.50 -4.74 -22.36
N GLN A 405 2.78 -4.67 -22.74
CA GLN A 405 3.26 -3.52 -23.50
C GLN A 405 2.57 -3.54 -24.85
N GLY A 406 1.93 -2.42 -25.22
CA GLY A 406 1.47 -2.25 -26.59
C GLY A 406 2.64 -2.48 -27.53
N ALA A 407 2.40 -3.15 -28.66
CA ALA A 407 3.40 -3.25 -29.71
C ALA A 407 3.73 -1.81 -30.12
N GLY A 408 4.79 -1.26 -29.54
CA GLY A 408 5.31 0.04 -29.93
C GLY A 408 5.49 -0.06 -31.44
N GLY A 409 4.88 0.87 -32.17
CA GLY A 409 5.14 1.04 -33.58
C GLY A 409 6.60 1.45 -33.76
N GLY A 410 7.52 0.52 -33.51
CA GLY A 410 8.83 0.54 -34.09
C GLY A 410 8.57 0.42 -35.58
N GLU A 411 8.56 1.57 -36.25
CA GLU A 411 8.89 1.59 -37.67
C GLU A 411 10.21 0.84 -37.77
N ASP A 412 10.14 -0.40 -38.28
CA ASP A 412 11.27 -1.15 -38.77
C ASP A 412 11.98 -0.25 -39.78
N ALA A 413 12.96 0.51 -39.30
CA ALA A 413 13.89 1.23 -40.14
C ALA A 413 14.62 0.17 -40.97
N GLY A 414 14.28 0.15 -42.26
CA GLY A 414 14.76 -0.83 -43.22
C GLY A 414 16.28 -1.05 -43.13
N GLY A 415 16.65 -2.26 -42.71
CA GLY A 415 17.99 -2.80 -42.87
C GLY A 415 18.14 -3.42 -44.24
N ASP A 416 18.67 -2.62 -45.17
CA ASP A 416 19.13 -3.00 -46.49
C ASP A 416 20.13 -4.18 -46.43
N ALA A 417 20.16 -4.92 -47.54
CA ALA A 417 20.90 -6.15 -47.73
C ALA A 417 22.43 -5.97 -47.62
N GLY A 418 23.10 -6.91 -46.92
CA GLY A 418 24.55 -7.01 -46.88
C GLY A 418 25.01 -8.46 -46.69
N LEU A 419 25.42 -9.08 -47.80
CA LEU A 419 26.02 -10.42 -47.90
C LEU A 419 27.41 -10.51 -47.26
N GLY A 420 27.73 -11.70 -46.73
CA GLY A 420 29.08 -12.23 -46.48
C GLY A 420 29.36 -12.47 -44.99
N ASP A 421 30.12 -13.46 -44.54
CA ASP A 421 30.78 -14.63 -45.11
C ASP A 421 31.17 -15.51 -43.90
N ALA A 422 31.49 -16.77 -44.17
CA ALA A 422 31.76 -17.86 -43.24
C ALA A 422 32.89 -17.59 -42.22
N GLY A 423 32.71 -18.14 -41.01
CA GLY A 423 33.74 -18.19 -39.98
C GLY A 423 33.47 -19.30 -38.95
N SER A 424 33.92 -20.51 -39.27
CA SER A 424 33.95 -21.69 -38.40
C SER A 424 34.88 -21.50 -37.19
N GLY A 425 34.44 -21.92 -36.01
CA GLY A 425 35.29 -22.09 -34.83
C GLY A 425 34.66 -22.99 -33.76
N SER A 426 35.16 -24.22 -33.66
CA SER A 426 34.73 -25.26 -32.72
C SER A 426 35.38 -25.15 -31.34
N GLY A 427 34.69 -25.67 -30.32
CA GLY A 427 35.26 -26.19 -29.07
C GLY A 427 34.71 -25.45 -27.84
N GLY A 428 34.21 -26.07 -26.79
CA GLY A 428 34.21 -27.47 -26.37
C GLY A 428 34.29 -27.52 -24.84
N GLY A 429 33.50 -28.40 -24.21
CA GLY A 429 33.54 -28.76 -22.77
C GLY A 429 32.80 -27.77 -21.87
N GLY A 430 31.88 -28.16 -20.97
CA GLY A 430 31.73 -29.43 -20.25
C GLY A 430 31.76 -29.09 -18.75
N GLY A 431 30.72 -29.44 -18.00
CA GLY A 431 30.68 -29.22 -16.56
C GLY A 431 29.26 -29.23 -15.99
N ASP A 432 28.76 -30.44 -15.75
CA ASP A 432 27.72 -30.71 -14.75
C ASP A 432 28.16 -30.18 -13.39
N GLU A 433 27.24 -29.58 -12.63
CA GLU A 433 27.13 -29.76 -11.18
C GLU A 433 25.80 -29.13 -10.71
N GLY A 434 24.89 -30.00 -10.30
CA GLY A 434 23.63 -29.61 -9.68
C GLY A 434 23.80 -29.24 -8.21
N CYS A 435 22.91 -28.40 -7.73
CA CYS A 435 22.45 -28.41 -6.34
C CYS A 435 21.01 -27.90 -6.32
N ALA A 436 20.09 -28.80 -5.97
CA ALA A 436 18.76 -28.45 -5.54
C ALA A 436 18.84 -27.85 -4.14
N THR A 437 18.18 -26.71 -3.91
CA THR A 437 17.79 -26.26 -2.58
C THR A 437 16.35 -25.76 -2.62
N SER A 438 15.52 -26.54 -1.93
CA SER A 438 14.24 -26.25 -1.29
C SER A 438 13.68 -24.82 -1.34
N SER A 439 12.41 -24.74 -1.72
CA SER A 439 11.44 -23.72 -1.30
C SER A 439 11.47 -23.50 0.23
N PRO A 440 11.12 -22.28 0.66
CA PRO A 440 9.93 -22.14 1.48
C PRO A 440 8.99 -21.03 0.96
N THR A 441 7.75 -21.42 0.77
CA THR A 441 6.55 -20.58 0.84
C THR A 441 6.44 -19.94 2.22
N ALA A 442 6.39 -18.61 2.27
CA ALA A 442 5.75 -17.83 3.31
C ALA A 442 5.49 -16.44 2.72
N PRO A 443 4.23 -16.03 2.48
CA PRO A 443 3.95 -14.71 1.96
C PRO A 443 3.53 -13.75 3.11
N ALA A 444 3.96 -12.49 2.96
CA ALA A 444 3.81 -11.43 3.96
C ALA A 444 2.48 -10.68 3.81
N PRO A 445 2.01 -10.01 4.87
CA PRO A 445 0.89 -9.09 4.78
C PRO A 445 1.35 -7.75 4.17
N VAL A 446 0.68 -7.30 3.10
CA VAL A 446 0.91 -5.99 2.47
C VAL A 446 -0.32 -5.11 2.66
N SER A 447 -0.07 -3.90 3.18
CA SER A 447 -1.08 -2.89 3.49
C SER A 447 -1.77 -2.36 2.22
N GLY A 448 -3.02 -2.73 2.01
CA GLY A 448 -3.91 -2.16 0.99
C GLY A 448 -4.56 -0.87 1.49
N ALA A 449 -4.26 0.26 0.85
CA ALA A 449 -5.03 1.49 1.02
C ALA A 449 -6.31 1.45 0.17
N VAL A 450 -7.40 1.90 0.76
CA VAL A 450 -8.76 1.88 0.20
C VAL A 450 -8.95 3.01 -0.80
N LEU A 451 -9.47 2.70 -1.98
CA LEU A 451 -9.96 3.71 -2.91
C LEU A 451 -11.30 4.27 -2.38
N ALA A 452 -11.26 5.27 -1.51
CA ALA A 452 -12.47 5.94 -1.03
C ALA A 452 -13.11 6.73 -2.19
N ILE A 453 -14.08 6.13 -2.87
CA ILE A 453 -14.80 6.77 -3.98
C ILE A 453 -15.88 7.73 -3.44
N LEU A 454 -15.65 9.04 -3.61
CA LEU A 454 -16.67 10.09 -3.52
C LEU A 454 -17.47 10.20 -4.84
N LEU A 455 -18.35 9.23 -5.11
CA LEU A 455 -19.36 9.29 -6.20
C LEU A 455 -20.79 9.27 -5.64
N THR A 456 -21.14 10.23 -4.78
CA THR A 456 -22.51 10.34 -4.22
C THR A 456 -23.30 11.56 -4.68
N VAL A 457 -22.97 12.22 -5.81
CA VAL A 457 -23.67 13.48 -6.20
C VAL A 457 -24.44 13.45 -7.53
N PHE A 458 -24.20 12.55 -8.48
CA PHE A 458 -24.72 12.78 -9.86
C PHE A 458 -25.96 12.01 -10.33
N THR A 459 -26.61 11.17 -9.52
CA THR A 459 -27.82 10.43 -9.97
C THR A 459 -29.16 11.04 -9.56
N ILE A 460 -29.21 12.09 -8.73
CA ILE A 460 -30.50 12.70 -8.29
C ILE A 460 -30.90 13.95 -9.13
N ALA A 461 -29.98 14.57 -9.86
CA ALA A 461 -30.25 15.87 -10.51
C ALA A 461 -31.07 15.82 -11.81
N ASN A 462 -31.40 14.64 -12.37
CA ASN A 462 -32.02 14.57 -13.71
C ASN A 462 -33.48 14.08 -13.75
N ARG A 463 -34.22 14.16 -12.64
CA ARG A 463 -35.64 13.70 -12.58
C ARG A 463 -36.70 14.77 -12.30
N ARG A 464 -36.45 16.04 -12.63
CA ARG A 464 -37.53 17.06 -12.67
C ARG A 464 -37.37 18.08 -13.79
N ARG A 465 -37.80 17.72 -15.00
CA ARG A 465 -38.44 18.66 -15.96
C ARG A 465 -39.42 17.89 -16.84
N SER A 466 -40.70 17.90 -16.45
CA SER A 466 -41.85 17.75 -17.34
C SER A 466 -43.15 17.94 -16.55
N SER A 467 -43.59 19.19 -16.41
CA SER A 467 -45.00 19.62 -16.42
C SER A 467 -45.14 21.03 -15.83
N CYS A 468 -45.17 22.02 -16.73
CA CYS A 468 -45.99 23.24 -16.75
C CYS A 468 -45.41 24.18 -17.81
#